data_AF-A0A538AQA5-F1
#
_entry.id   AF-A0A538AQA5-F1
#
_cell.length_a   1.000
_cell.length_b   1.000
_cell.length_c   1.000
_cell.angle_alpha   90.00
_cell.angle_beta   90.00
_cell.angle_gamma   90.00
#
_symmetry.space_group_name_H-M   'P 1'
#
loop_
_entity.id
_entity.type
_entity.pdbx_description
1 polymer ?
#
loop_
_entity_poly.entity_id
_entity_poly.type
_entity_poly.pdbx_seq_one_letter_code
_entity_poly.pdbx_strand_id
1 'polypeptide(L)'
;MHHGDRSELHPPAPAGQDRNRGGCRGSPGLCRRERRRHEHRVHHVDVRRAAVEPAPGRVDDQVTGSRRLLAIAIAFTFVAGTVTLAVKPSTDQGSIKVTAMFTKTIGLFPSSRVMVLGVAVGRVVSVTPVGNDVKVVMRIDKARRIPADARATIVPISLISDRYVQVFPPYSSGAALKTGDVIGTDRTFIPAELDDLLTQLKKLLDALEQGTQGGSPALGVLVSNLSQSL
;
A
#
# COMPACT_ATOMS: atom_id res chain seq x y z
N MET A 1 -3.98 -38.84 46.56
CA MET A 1 -5.29 -39.28 46.02
C MET A 1 -5.52 -38.50 44.73
N HIS A 2 -5.14 -39.07 43.57
CA HIS A 2 -5.96 -39.93 42.69
C HIS A 2 -7.14 -39.13 42.08
N HIS A 3 -7.43 -39.09 40.78
CA HIS A 3 -7.06 -39.85 39.57
C HIS A 3 -7.50 -38.96 38.36
N GLY A 4 -6.77 -38.88 37.25
CA GLY A 4 -6.93 -39.71 36.03
C GLY A 4 -7.40 -38.80 34.87
N ASP A 5 -6.65 -38.55 33.79
CA ASP A 5 -6.08 -39.40 32.72
C ASP A 5 -7.07 -39.76 31.58
N ARG A 6 -6.54 -39.70 30.34
CA ARG A 6 -7.07 -40.06 29.01
C ARG A 6 -7.88 -38.99 28.25
N SER A 7 -7.63 -38.69 26.96
CA SER A 7 -7.12 -39.57 25.89
C SER A 7 -6.34 -38.79 24.83
N GLU A 8 -5.15 -39.30 24.52
CA GLU A 8 -4.49 -39.13 23.22
C GLU A 8 -5.34 -39.73 22.09
N LEU A 9 -5.28 -39.12 20.90
CA LEU A 9 -5.51 -39.82 19.64
C LEU A 9 -4.70 -39.16 18.50
N HIS A 10 -3.56 -39.75 18.18
CA HIS A 10 -2.94 -39.82 16.84
C HIS A 10 -3.10 -41.29 16.37
N PRO A 11 -2.94 -41.72 15.09
CA PRO A 11 -2.35 -41.07 13.89
C PRO A 11 -3.18 -41.44 12.60
N PRO A 12 -2.62 -41.71 11.38
CA PRO A 12 -1.48 -41.16 10.64
C PRO A 12 -1.87 -40.57 9.25
N ALA A 13 -0.89 -39.98 8.57
CA ALA A 13 -0.93 -39.52 7.17
C ALA A 13 -1.18 -40.63 6.12
N PRO A 14 -1.54 -40.25 4.88
CA PRO A 14 -1.07 -40.95 3.71
C PRO A 14 -0.05 -40.13 2.90
N ALA A 15 1.05 -40.81 2.59
CA ALA A 15 2.02 -40.48 1.56
C ALA A 15 1.51 -40.92 0.18
N GLY A 16 1.80 -40.11 -0.84
CA GLY A 16 1.65 -40.46 -2.26
C GLY A 16 2.34 -39.37 -3.08
N GLN A 17 3.63 -39.49 -3.39
CA GLN A 17 4.23 -40.32 -4.44
C GLN A 17 3.93 -39.76 -5.84
N ASP A 18 4.85 -38.93 -6.35
CA ASP A 18 5.20 -39.04 -7.77
C ASP A 18 6.72 -39.25 -7.91
N ARG A 19 7.00 -40.27 -8.70
CA ARG A 19 8.26 -40.98 -8.87
C ARG A 19 8.95 -40.39 -10.09
N ASN A 20 10.12 -39.80 -9.92
CA ASN A 20 11.08 -39.79 -11.03
C ASN A 20 12.52 -39.83 -10.55
N ARG A 21 12.94 -41.02 -10.09
CA ARG A 21 14.33 -41.45 -10.12
C ARG A 21 14.42 -42.63 -11.07
N GLY A 22 15.18 -42.45 -12.14
CA GLY A 22 15.51 -43.49 -13.11
C GLY A 22 16.83 -43.18 -13.79
N GLY A 23 17.86 -42.89 -12.99
CA GLY A 23 19.24 -42.95 -13.48
C GLY A 23 19.68 -44.39 -13.55
N CYS A 24 20.22 -44.81 -14.70
CA CYS A 24 21.09 -45.97 -14.80
C CYS A 24 22.51 -45.46 -15.11
N ARG A 25 23.25 -45.19 -14.02
CA ARG A 25 24.71 -45.32 -13.98
C ARG A 25 25.02 -46.80 -13.76
N GLY A 26 26.02 -47.32 -14.47
CA GLY A 26 26.83 -48.45 -14.01
C GLY A 26 26.54 -49.81 -14.67
N SER A 27 27.51 -50.22 -15.49
CA SER A 27 27.86 -51.57 -15.98
C SER A 27 27.73 -52.69 -14.91
N PRO A 28 27.82 -54.01 -15.23
CA PRO A 28 28.36 -54.63 -16.46
C PRO A 28 27.56 -55.84 -17.00
N GLY A 29 27.63 -56.03 -18.32
CA GLY A 29 27.39 -57.34 -18.93
C GLY A 29 26.22 -57.39 -19.90
N LEU A 30 26.55 -57.80 -21.13
CA LEU A 30 25.65 -58.46 -22.07
C LEU A 30 24.56 -57.59 -22.71
N CYS A 31 24.98 -56.74 -23.65
CA CYS A 31 24.26 -56.64 -24.93
C CYS A 31 25.24 -56.94 -26.06
N ARG A 32 25.06 -58.15 -26.59
CA ARG A 32 25.96 -58.88 -27.49
C ARG A 32 25.39 -58.79 -28.91
N ARG A 33 26.26 -58.43 -29.87
CA ARG A 33 26.16 -58.65 -31.33
C ARG A 33 25.05 -57.86 -32.04
N GLU A 34 25.27 -57.29 -33.24
CA GLU A 34 25.91 -57.88 -34.40
C GLU A 34 26.84 -56.87 -35.13
N ARG A 35 27.99 -57.37 -35.56
CA ARG A 35 28.87 -56.68 -36.52
C ARG A 35 28.28 -56.78 -37.91
N ARG A 36 28.42 -55.74 -38.74
CA ARG A 36 28.97 -55.93 -40.10
C ARG A 36 29.86 -54.75 -40.50
N ARG A 37 31.08 -55.15 -40.89
CA ARG A 37 32.12 -54.34 -41.50
C ARG A 37 31.64 -53.84 -42.85
N HIS A 38 31.99 -52.60 -43.20
CA HIS A 38 32.54 -52.34 -44.52
C HIS A 38 33.66 -51.30 -44.42
N GLU A 39 34.63 -51.51 -45.27
CA GLU A 39 36.03 -51.16 -45.17
C GLU A 39 36.39 -49.87 -45.91
N HIS A 40 37.53 -49.30 -45.50
CA HIS A 40 38.47 -48.54 -46.32
C HIS A 40 38.01 -47.23 -46.99
N ARG A 41 38.63 -46.10 -46.61
CA ARG A 41 39.85 -45.60 -47.27
C ARG A 41 40.32 -44.31 -46.57
N VAL A 42 41.59 -44.29 -46.17
CA VAL A 42 42.28 -43.10 -45.67
C VAL A 42 42.59 -42.19 -46.85
N HIS A 43 42.19 -40.93 -46.77
CA HIS A 43 42.77 -39.84 -47.56
C HIS A 43 43.13 -38.69 -46.61
N HIS A 44 44.43 -38.54 -46.38
CA HIS A 44 45.03 -37.29 -45.97
C HIS A 44 44.75 -36.24 -47.04
N VAL A 45 44.13 -35.11 -46.68
CA VAL A 45 44.23 -33.88 -47.47
C VAL A 45 44.42 -32.68 -46.54
N ASP A 46 45.59 -32.08 -46.80
CA ASP A 46 46.21 -30.83 -46.41
C ASP A 46 45.29 -29.64 -46.03
N VAL A 47 45.71 -28.94 -44.98
CA VAL A 47 45.16 -27.68 -44.49
C VAL A 47 45.76 -26.56 -45.34
N ARG A 48 45.04 -26.17 -46.40
CA ARG A 48 45.34 -24.90 -47.11
C ARG A 48 44.20 -23.91 -46.94
N ARG A 49 44.53 -22.83 -46.23
CA ARG A 49 43.80 -21.56 -46.18
C ARG A 49 43.44 -21.13 -47.60
N ALA A 50 42.15 -21.13 -47.91
CA ALA A 50 41.58 -20.26 -48.92
C ALA A 50 40.65 -19.31 -48.16
N ALA A 51 41.04 -18.05 -48.07
CA ALA A 51 40.15 -16.97 -47.68
C ALA A 51 38.96 -16.97 -48.65
N VAL A 52 37.77 -17.18 -48.11
CA VAL A 52 36.54 -16.88 -48.83
C VAL A 52 35.98 -15.63 -48.16
N GLU A 53 36.27 -14.48 -48.75
CA GLU A 53 35.51 -13.26 -48.49
C GLU A 53 34.05 -13.52 -48.90
N PRO A 54 33.06 -13.33 -48.01
CA PRO A 54 31.69 -13.24 -48.45
C PRO A 54 31.50 -11.87 -49.13
N ALA A 55 31.29 -11.88 -50.44
CA ALA A 55 30.80 -10.75 -51.20
C ALA A 55 29.50 -10.17 -50.59
N PRO A 56 29.24 -8.86 -50.73
CA PRO A 56 28.09 -8.23 -50.10
C PRO A 56 26.81 -8.70 -50.79
N GLY A 57 26.13 -9.67 -50.17
CA GLY A 57 24.77 -10.05 -50.52
C GLY A 57 23.83 -8.88 -50.20
N ARG A 58 23.56 -8.08 -51.22
CA ARG A 58 22.55 -7.04 -51.34
C ARG A 58 21.31 -7.38 -50.50
N VAL A 59 21.22 -6.79 -49.32
CA VAL A 59 19.97 -6.78 -48.55
C VAL A 59 19.08 -5.80 -49.29
N ASP A 60 18.07 -6.28 -49.99
CA ASP A 60 17.13 -5.44 -50.74
C ASP A 60 16.58 -4.31 -49.85
N ASP A 61 17.10 -3.11 -50.09
CA ASP A 61 16.94 -1.89 -49.31
C ASP A 61 15.58 -1.20 -49.55
N GLN A 62 14.54 -1.97 -49.87
CA GLN A 62 13.24 -1.44 -50.28
C GLN A 62 12.10 -1.73 -49.30
N VAL A 63 12.28 -2.64 -48.34
CA VAL A 63 11.23 -3.05 -47.37
C VAL A 63 11.48 -2.48 -45.96
N THR A 64 12.29 -1.43 -45.86
CA THR A 64 12.65 -0.81 -44.57
C THR A 64 11.57 0.17 -44.09
N GLY A 65 10.81 0.79 -44.99
CA GLY A 65 9.73 1.74 -44.65
C GLY A 65 8.51 1.08 -44.00
N SER A 66 7.96 0.02 -44.61
CA SER A 66 6.73 -0.62 -44.14
C SER A 66 6.91 -1.37 -42.82
N ARG A 67 8.08 -2.00 -42.60
CA ARG A 67 8.41 -2.70 -41.35
C ARG A 67 8.64 -1.73 -40.19
N ARG A 68 9.22 -0.55 -40.46
CA ARG A 68 9.36 0.53 -39.46
C ARG A 68 8.00 1.12 -39.08
N LEU A 69 7.11 1.34 -40.05
CA LEU A 69 5.75 1.82 -39.79
C LEU A 69 4.93 0.80 -38.98
N LEU A 70 5.05 -0.49 -39.30
CA LEU A 70 4.40 -1.56 -38.54
C LEU A 70 4.92 -1.63 -37.10
N ALA A 71 6.24 -1.54 -36.91
CA ALA A 71 6.86 -1.56 -35.58
C ALA A 71 6.43 -0.36 -34.73
N ILE A 72 6.36 0.83 -35.33
CA ILE A 72 5.89 2.05 -34.65
C ILE A 72 4.42 1.91 -34.25
N ALA A 73 3.56 1.40 -35.15
CA ALA A 73 2.14 1.21 -34.85
C ALA A 73 1.92 0.22 -33.67
N ILE A 74 2.66 -0.89 -33.66
CA ILE A 74 2.61 -1.87 -32.56
C ILE A 74 3.07 -1.20 -31.25
N ALA A 75 4.23 -0.53 -31.27
CA ALA A 75 4.73 0.17 -30.08
C ALA A 75 3.74 1.22 -29.56
N PHE A 76 3.11 1.98 -30.46
CA PHE A 76 2.11 2.98 -30.10
C PHE A 76 0.87 2.33 -29.48
N THR A 77 0.44 1.18 -29.99
CA THR A 77 -0.71 0.44 -29.44
C THR A 77 -0.40 -0.13 -28.06
N PHE A 78 0.82 -0.63 -27.85
CA PHE A 78 1.27 -1.09 -26.52
C PHE A 78 1.36 0.07 -25.52
N VAL A 79 1.92 1.21 -25.92
CA VAL A 79 2.01 2.41 -25.07
C VAL A 79 0.61 2.97 -24.78
N ALA A 80 -0.27 3.04 -25.78
CA ALA A 80 -1.65 3.49 -25.57
C ALA A 80 -2.44 2.50 -24.69
N GLY A 81 -2.22 1.19 -24.86
CA GLY A 81 -2.82 0.14 -24.04
C GLY A 81 -2.39 0.19 -22.59
N THR A 82 -1.09 0.40 -22.31
CA THR A 82 -0.60 0.52 -20.93
C THR A 82 -1.08 1.80 -20.26
N VAL A 83 -1.10 2.92 -20.99
CA VAL A 83 -1.62 4.20 -20.49
C VAL A 83 -3.11 4.10 -20.18
N THR A 84 -3.92 3.50 -21.05
CA THR A 84 -5.36 3.34 -20.80
C THR A 84 -5.67 2.38 -19.65
N LEU A 85 -4.85 1.37 -19.41
CA LEU A 85 -4.98 0.49 -18.24
C LEU A 85 -4.58 1.20 -16.93
N ALA A 86 -3.57 2.07 -16.97
CA ALA A 86 -3.13 2.84 -15.81
C ALA A 86 -4.14 3.93 -15.39
N VAL A 87 -4.88 4.49 -16.35
CA VAL A 87 -5.84 5.60 -16.11
C VAL A 87 -7.29 5.09 -15.97
N LYS A 88 -7.53 3.77 -16.00
CA LYS A 88 -8.90 3.24 -15.90
C LYS A 88 -9.54 3.69 -14.58
N PRO A 89 -10.60 4.52 -14.60
CA PRO A 89 -11.30 4.86 -13.38
C PRO A 89 -11.86 3.55 -12.84
N SER A 90 -11.45 3.17 -11.62
CA SER A 90 -11.97 1.98 -10.97
C SER A 90 -13.48 2.10 -10.93
N THR A 91 -14.18 1.28 -11.73
CA THR A 91 -15.63 1.30 -11.81
C THR A 91 -16.17 0.95 -10.43
N ASP A 92 -16.64 1.97 -9.73
CA ASP A 92 -16.88 1.99 -8.28
C ASP A 92 -18.19 1.28 -7.90
N GLN A 93 -18.43 0.08 -8.44
CA GLN A 93 -19.72 -0.61 -8.31
C GLN A 93 -20.01 -1.07 -6.86
N GLY A 94 -18.98 -1.13 -6.01
CA GLY A 94 -19.07 -1.60 -4.62
C GLY A 94 -18.85 -0.53 -3.54
N SER A 95 -18.61 0.73 -3.89
CA SER A 95 -18.35 1.76 -2.87
C SER A 95 -18.95 3.12 -3.19
N ILE A 96 -19.05 3.93 -2.15
CA ILE A 96 -19.40 5.34 -2.23
C ILE A 96 -18.17 6.21 -1.97
N LYS A 97 -18.10 7.36 -2.65
CA LYS A 97 -17.08 8.39 -2.37
C LYS A 97 -17.68 9.52 -1.55
N VAL A 98 -17.15 9.74 -0.37
CA VAL A 98 -17.61 10.79 0.56
C VAL A 98 -16.45 11.74 0.81
N THR A 99 -16.73 13.03 0.88
CA THR A 99 -15.74 14.04 1.24
C THR A 99 -15.95 14.47 2.69
N ALA A 100 -14.87 14.60 3.45
CA ALA A 100 -14.89 15.24 4.76
C ALA A 100 -13.95 16.45 4.75
N MET A 101 -14.41 17.57 5.28
CA MET A 101 -13.64 18.80 5.41
C MET A 101 -13.15 18.93 6.84
N PHE A 102 -11.83 18.96 7.05
CA PHE A 102 -11.22 19.14 8.37
C PHE A 102 -10.44 20.45 8.41
N THR A 103 -10.28 21.07 9.57
CA THR A 103 -9.42 22.27 9.68
C THR A 103 -7.93 21.94 9.58
N LYS A 104 -7.52 20.72 9.97
CA LYS A 104 -6.14 20.20 9.89
C LYS A 104 -6.16 18.67 9.73
N THR A 105 -5.10 18.06 9.18
CA THR A 105 -4.99 16.60 9.00
C THR A 105 -3.57 16.09 9.25
N ILE A 106 -3.04 16.31 10.45
CA ILE A 106 -1.70 15.87 10.82
C ILE A 106 -1.70 14.34 10.90
N GLY A 107 -0.77 13.65 10.23
CA GLY A 107 -0.62 12.18 10.32
C GLY A 107 -1.74 11.36 9.65
N LEU A 108 -2.59 11.97 8.82
CA LEU A 108 -3.56 11.26 7.98
C LEU A 108 -3.06 11.20 6.54
N PHE A 109 -3.06 10.00 5.95
CA PHE A 109 -2.49 9.76 4.63
C PHE A 109 -3.49 9.08 3.69
N PRO A 110 -3.26 9.13 2.36
CA PRO A 110 -3.90 8.21 1.43
C PRO A 110 -3.72 6.77 1.93
N SER A 111 -4.75 5.95 1.75
CA SER A 111 -4.87 4.58 2.27
C SER A 111 -5.12 4.41 3.78
N SER A 112 -5.07 5.49 4.58
CA SER A 112 -5.52 5.46 5.99
C SER A 112 -6.91 4.85 6.10
N ARG A 113 -7.16 4.10 7.17
CA ARG A 113 -8.44 3.40 7.37
C ARG A 113 -9.56 4.39 7.66
N VAL A 114 -10.77 4.02 7.21
CA VAL A 114 -12.02 4.66 7.64
C VAL A 114 -12.79 3.62 8.44
N MET A 115 -13.22 3.98 9.65
CA MET A 115 -13.80 3.06 10.61
C MET A 115 -15.15 3.52 11.13
N VAL A 116 -15.99 2.56 11.53
CA VAL A 116 -17.23 2.76 12.29
C VAL A 116 -17.18 1.82 13.48
N LEU A 117 -17.22 2.36 14.70
CA LEU A 117 -17.09 1.58 15.94
C LEU A 117 -15.85 0.63 15.92
N GLY A 118 -14.71 1.12 15.43
CA GLY A 118 -13.48 0.31 15.32
C GLY A 118 -13.44 -0.71 14.17
N VAL A 119 -14.53 -0.89 13.42
CA VAL A 119 -14.57 -1.78 12.25
C VAL A 119 -14.20 -0.99 11.00
N ALA A 120 -13.21 -1.48 10.25
CA ALA A 120 -12.82 -0.87 8.97
C ALA A 120 -13.96 -1.02 7.93
N VAL A 121 -14.41 0.11 7.39
CA VAL A 121 -15.47 0.19 6.37
C VAL A 121 -15.00 0.82 5.06
N GLY A 122 -13.78 1.35 5.04
CA GLY A 122 -13.27 2.09 3.90
C GLY A 122 -11.83 2.53 4.07
N ARG A 123 -11.39 3.38 3.15
CA ARG A 123 -10.05 3.98 3.15
C ARG A 123 -10.09 5.42 2.64
N VAL A 124 -9.15 6.22 3.10
CA VAL A 124 -8.86 7.55 2.56
C VAL A 124 -8.25 7.38 1.17
N VAL A 125 -8.75 8.15 0.22
CA VAL A 125 -8.29 8.21 -1.18
C VAL A 125 -7.29 9.34 -1.35
N SER A 126 -7.61 10.53 -0.85
CA SER A 126 -6.75 11.70 -0.94
C SER A 126 -6.94 12.62 0.27
N VAL A 127 -5.87 13.35 0.57
CA VAL A 127 -5.83 14.42 1.57
C VAL A 127 -5.25 15.64 0.86
N THR A 128 -6.02 16.71 0.75
CA THR A 128 -5.63 17.87 -0.07
C THR A 128 -5.98 19.16 0.66
N PRO A 129 -5.01 20.04 0.96
CA PRO A 129 -5.28 21.36 1.50
C PRO A 129 -6.14 22.19 0.52
N VAL A 130 -7.15 22.89 1.03
CA VAL A 130 -8.06 23.77 0.28
C VAL A 130 -8.34 25.01 1.13
N GLY A 131 -7.65 26.12 0.83
CA GLY A 131 -7.75 27.33 1.63
C GLY A 131 -7.24 27.10 3.05
N ASN A 132 -8.09 27.36 4.05
CA ASN A 132 -7.80 27.14 5.46
C ASN A 132 -8.20 25.76 5.98
N ASP A 133 -8.84 24.95 5.13
CA ASP A 133 -9.30 23.61 5.46
C ASP A 133 -8.54 22.56 4.66
N VAL A 134 -8.79 21.30 4.98
CA VAL A 134 -8.27 20.14 4.28
C VAL A 134 -9.42 19.26 3.83
N LYS A 135 -9.44 19.00 2.53
CA LYS A 135 -10.37 18.08 1.88
C LYS A 135 -9.84 16.66 1.96
N VAL A 136 -10.57 15.79 2.64
CA VAL A 136 -10.30 14.36 2.74
C VAL A 136 -11.34 13.60 1.94
N VAL A 137 -10.91 12.97 0.84
CA VAL A 137 -11.79 12.12 0.04
C VAL A 137 -11.65 10.70 0.55
N MET A 138 -12.78 10.08 0.86
CA MET A 138 -12.86 8.72 1.41
C MET A 138 -13.68 7.83 0.48
N ARG A 139 -13.28 6.56 0.40
CA ARG A 139 -14.05 5.52 -0.27
C ARG A 139 -14.54 4.54 0.78
N ILE A 140 -15.85 4.37 0.86
CA ILE A 140 -16.54 3.56 1.87
C ILE A 140 -17.32 2.45 1.16
N ASP A 141 -17.26 1.24 1.69
CA ASP A 141 -18.02 0.09 1.17
C ASP A 141 -19.53 0.39 1.21
N LYS A 142 -20.20 0.24 0.06
CA LYS A 142 -21.63 0.50 -0.08
C LYS A 142 -22.50 -0.47 0.72
N ALA A 143 -21.98 -1.65 1.06
CA ALA A 143 -22.65 -2.61 1.95
C ALA A 143 -22.74 -2.10 3.41
N ARG A 144 -21.88 -1.14 3.79
CA ARG A 144 -21.89 -0.50 5.12
C ARG A 144 -22.55 0.87 5.02
N ARG A 145 -23.82 0.94 5.40
CA ARG A 145 -24.56 2.22 5.45
C ARG A 145 -23.98 3.12 6.54
N ILE A 146 -23.95 4.42 6.25
CA ILE A 146 -23.51 5.49 7.15
C ILE A 146 -24.61 6.55 7.17
N PRO A 147 -25.04 7.08 8.33
CA PRO A 147 -26.08 8.11 8.41
C PRO A 147 -25.72 9.36 7.60
N ALA A 148 -26.69 10.02 6.97
CA ALA A 148 -26.46 11.26 6.22
C ALA A 148 -25.95 12.41 7.10
N ASP A 149 -26.30 12.40 8.38
CA ASP A 149 -25.87 13.34 9.42
C ASP A 149 -24.57 12.90 10.13
N ALA A 150 -23.87 11.88 9.62
CA ALA A 150 -22.66 11.37 10.25
C ALA A 150 -21.59 12.45 10.42
N ARG A 151 -20.85 12.28 11.50
CA ARG A 151 -19.69 13.04 11.92
C ARG A 151 -18.43 12.22 11.67
N ALA A 152 -17.29 12.90 11.53
CA ALA A 152 -16.00 12.28 11.34
C ALA A 152 -14.96 12.85 12.30
N THR A 153 -14.08 12.00 12.83
CA THR A 153 -12.94 12.44 13.65
C THR A 153 -11.67 11.71 13.25
N ILE A 154 -10.54 12.40 13.32
CA ILE A 154 -9.23 11.80 13.04
C ILE A 154 -8.64 11.28 14.34
N VAL A 155 -8.49 9.96 14.44
CA VAL A 155 -8.02 9.31 15.67
C VAL A 155 -6.61 8.78 15.46
N PRO A 156 -5.64 9.12 16.34
CA PRO A 156 -4.31 8.54 16.29
C PRO A 156 -4.32 7.07 16.71
N ILE A 157 -3.59 6.22 15.98
CA ILE A 157 -3.31 4.85 16.42
C ILE A 157 -2.15 4.85 17.42
N SER A 158 -1.17 5.73 17.19
CA SER A 158 0.01 5.90 18.01
C SER A 158 0.47 7.36 18.01
N LEU A 159 1.47 7.69 18.85
CA LEU A 159 2.06 9.03 18.89
C LEU A 159 2.93 9.35 17.67
N ILE A 160 3.52 8.34 17.02
CA ILE A 160 4.60 8.53 16.03
C ILE A 160 4.15 8.20 14.61
N SER A 161 3.10 7.40 14.40
CA SER A 161 2.52 7.27 13.06
C SER A 161 1.11 6.70 13.01
N ASP A 162 0.50 6.99 11.86
CA ASP A 162 -0.80 6.58 11.34
C ASP A 162 -2.03 6.96 12.18
N ARG A 163 -2.88 7.73 11.52
CA ARG A 163 -4.23 8.05 11.99
C ARG A 163 -5.26 7.45 11.06
N TYR A 164 -6.46 7.27 11.59
CA TYR A 164 -7.62 6.80 10.83
C TYR A 164 -8.78 7.77 11.00
N VAL A 165 -9.73 7.72 10.08
CA VAL A 165 -10.98 8.49 10.19
C VAL A 165 -12.03 7.60 10.86
N GLN A 166 -12.50 8.01 12.03
CA GLN A 166 -13.63 7.41 12.71
C GLN A 166 -14.91 8.14 12.31
N VAL A 167 -15.86 7.43 11.72
CA VAL A 167 -17.19 7.93 11.37
C VAL A 167 -18.20 7.48 12.40
N PHE A 168 -19.09 8.37 12.83
CA PHE A 168 -20.07 8.13 13.89
C PHE A 168 -21.28 9.07 13.76
N PRO A 169 -22.48 8.73 14.24
CA PRO A 169 -22.85 7.46 14.86
C PRO A 169 -22.90 6.30 13.84
N PRO A 170 -22.97 5.03 14.30
CA PRO A 170 -23.27 3.92 13.40
C PRO A 170 -24.66 4.10 12.77
N TYR A 171 -24.87 3.50 11.61
CA TYR A 171 -26.17 3.57 10.95
C TYR A 171 -27.24 2.80 11.73
N SER A 172 -28.33 3.49 12.05
CA SER A 172 -29.52 2.89 12.67
C SER A 172 -30.70 2.91 11.71
N SER A 173 -31.05 4.09 11.19
CA SER A 173 -32.21 4.29 10.30
C SER A 173 -32.07 5.61 9.51
N GLY A 174 -33.00 5.85 8.59
CA GLY A 174 -33.10 7.13 7.88
C GLY A 174 -32.24 7.24 6.62
N ALA A 175 -31.89 8.47 6.25
CA ALA A 175 -31.07 8.74 5.08
C ALA A 175 -29.63 8.31 5.30
N ALA A 176 -29.00 7.74 4.27
CA ALA A 176 -27.60 7.34 4.28
C ALA A 176 -26.77 8.24 3.36
N LEU A 177 -25.49 8.40 3.67
CA LEU A 177 -24.54 9.08 2.79
C LEU A 177 -24.46 8.37 1.43
N LYS A 178 -24.29 9.18 0.39
CA LYS A 178 -24.15 8.77 -1.00
C LYS A 178 -22.86 9.32 -1.57
N THR A 179 -22.49 8.80 -2.75
CA THR A 179 -21.38 9.35 -3.52
C THR A 179 -21.59 10.83 -3.79
N GLY A 180 -20.60 11.64 -3.45
CA GLY A 180 -20.61 13.10 -3.62
C GLY A 180 -20.99 13.88 -2.36
N ASP A 181 -21.50 13.20 -1.32
CA ASP A 181 -21.87 13.88 -0.08
C ASP A 181 -20.63 14.43 0.64
N VAL A 182 -20.85 15.54 1.36
CA VAL A 182 -19.82 16.27 2.10
C VAL A 182 -20.17 16.31 3.58
N ILE A 183 -19.25 15.83 4.42
CA ILE A 183 -19.22 16.07 5.86
C ILE A 183 -18.45 17.39 6.08
N GLY A 184 -19.18 18.44 6.41
CA GLY A 184 -18.62 19.77 6.62
C GLY A 184 -17.80 19.89 7.91
N THR A 185 -17.08 20.99 8.05
CA THR A 185 -16.24 21.27 9.23
C THR A 185 -17.04 21.32 10.53
N ASP A 186 -18.33 21.64 10.46
CA ASP A 186 -19.31 21.61 11.55
C ASP A 186 -19.55 20.20 12.13
N ARG A 187 -19.28 19.16 11.33
CA ARG A 187 -19.46 17.74 11.69
C ARG A 187 -18.15 16.98 11.74
N THR A 188 -17.02 17.66 11.61
CA THR A 188 -15.70 17.06 11.77
C THR A 188 -14.99 17.55 13.00
N PHE A 189 -14.24 16.66 13.65
CA PHE A 189 -13.49 16.99 14.85
C PHE A 189 -12.06 16.50 14.72
N ILE A 190 -11.14 17.24 15.32
CA ILE A 190 -9.74 16.86 15.47
C ILE A 190 -9.46 16.93 16.97
N PRO A 191 -8.95 15.85 17.58
CA PRO A 191 -8.52 15.88 18.97
C PRO A 191 -7.48 16.98 19.23
N ALA A 192 -7.42 17.48 20.46
CA ALA A 192 -6.36 18.39 20.86
C ALA A 192 -5.00 17.70 20.72
N GLU A 193 -4.04 18.40 20.12
CA GLU A 193 -2.68 17.89 19.91
C GLU A 193 -1.72 18.42 20.98
N LEU A 194 -0.53 17.84 21.05
CA LEU A 194 0.52 18.26 22.00
C LEU A 194 0.86 19.75 21.84
N ASP A 195 0.90 20.24 20.60
CA ASP A 195 1.18 21.65 20.32
C ASP A 195 0.11 22.58 20.92
N ASP A 196 -1.16 22.14 20.97
CA ASP A 196 -2.22 22.92 21.60
C ASP A 196 -2.01 22.98 23.11
N LEU A 197 -1.57 21.88 23.73
CA LEU A 197 -1.25 21.81 25.16
C LEU A 197 -0.03 22.67 25.51
N LEU A 198 1.04 22.59 24.71
CA LEU A 198 2.23 23.42 24.86
C LEU A 198 1.90 24.90 24.65
N THR A 199 1.02 25.21 23.70
CA THR A 199 0.53 26.57 23.48
C THR A 199 -0.27 27.07 24.68
N GLN A 200 -1.11 26.24 25.29
CA GLN A 200 -1.85 26.59 26.50
C GLN A 200 -0.93 26.79 27.71
N LEU A 201 0.09 25.94 27.87
CA LEU A 201 1.12 26.10 28.90
C LEU A 201 1.92 27.38 28.68
N LYS A 202 2.35 27.66 27.46
CA LYS A 202 3.06 28.90 27.13
C LYS A 202 2.19 30.13 27.43
N LYS A 203 0.91 30.13 27.06
CA LYS A 203 0.00 31.24 27.40
C LYS A 203 -0.12 31.47 28.91
N LEU A 204 -0.13 30.40 29.70
CA LEU A 204 -0.11 30.50 31.16
C LEU A 204 1.22 31.10 31.66
N LEU A 205 2.36 30.63 31.16
CA LEU A 205 3.67 31.17 31.52
C LEU A 205 3.81 32.65 31.13
N ASP A 206 3.40 33.01 29.90
CA ASP A 206 3.40 34.39 29.41
C ASP A 206 2.50 35.28 30.29
N ALA A 207 1.35 34.79 30.75
CA ALA A 207 0.47 35.51 31.67
C ALA A 207 1.10 35.72 33.06
N LEU A 208 1.81 34.71 33.57
CA LEU A 208 2.55 34.80 34.83
C LEU A 208 3.72 35.78 34.73
N GLU A 209 4.45 35.78 33.62
CA GLU A 209 5.52 36.74 33.34
C GLU A 209 4.99 38.17 33.20
N GLN A 210 3.88 38.38 32.46
CA GLN A 210 3.25 39.71 32.33
C GLN A 210 2.75 40.26 33.67
N GLY A 211 2.25 39.40 34.56
CA GLY A 211 1.92 39.76 35.94
C GLY A 211 3.10 40.30 36.74
N THR A 212 4.35 40.04 36.32
CA THR A 212 5.55 40.60 36.95
C THR A 212 5.94 41.99 36.42
N GLN A 213 5.48 42.38 35.23
CA GLN A 213 5.84 43.66 34.59
C GLN A 213 4.90 44.83 34.98
N GLY A 214 3.76 44.54 35.62
CA GLY A 214 2.78 45.55 36.07
C GLY A 214 2.86 45.96 37.55
N GLY A 215 3.77 45.37 38.33
CA GLY A 215 3.93 45.63 39.77
C GLY A 215 3.94 44.35 40.59
N SER A 216 5.10 44.06 41.18
CA SER A 216 5.44 42.92 42.06
C SER A 216 5.24 41.53 41.44
N PRO A 217 6.30 40.70 41.30
CA PRO A 217 6.14 39.34 40.80
C PRO A 217 5.26 38.55 41.78
N ALA A 218 4.01 38.30 41.41
CA ALA A 218 3.04 37.59 42.25
C ALA A 218 3.59 36.23 42.75
N LEU A 219 4.38 35.55 41.91
CA LEU A 219 5.09 34.32 42.25
C LEU A 219 6.23 34.54 43.26
N GLY A 220 6.97 35.63 43.14
CA GLY A 220 8.01 36.00 44.10
C GLY A 220 7.44 36.27 45.48
N VAL A 221 6.32 37.00 45.55
CA VAL A 221 5.62 37.28 46.82
C VAL A 221 5.08 36.01 47.47
N LEU A 222 4.52 35.08 46.67
CA LEU A 222 4.03 33.79 47.18
C LEU A 222 5.15 32.90 47.72
N VAL A 223 6.29 32.80 47.00
CA VAL A 223 7.47 32.04 47.45
C VAL A 223 8.07 32.67 48.71
N SER A 224 8.20 33.99 48.77
CA SER A 224 8.71 34.68 49.95
C SER A 224 7.81 34.48 51.17
N ASN A 225 6.48 34.55 51.00
CA ASN A 225 5.54 34.32 52.10
C ASN A 225 5.55 32.86 52.60
N LEU A 226 5.69 31.88 51.70
CA LEU A 226 5.82 30.46 52.07
C LEU A 226 7.13 30.18 52.80
N SER A 227 8.23 30.82 52.37
CA SER A 227 9.53 30.76 53.06
C SER A 227 9.51 31.40 54.44
N GLN A 228 8.64 32.37 54.70
CA GLN A 228 8.53 33.05 56.00
C GLN A 228 7.57 32.34 56.96
N SER A 229 6.78 31.38 56.46
CA SER A 229 5.78 30.64 57.24
C SER A 229 6.26 29.24 57.68
N LEU A 230 7.46 28.84 57.27
CA LEU A 230 8.19 27.64 57.70
C LEU A 230 9.39 28.05 58.57
#